data_AF-A0A2A5JU65-F1
#
_entry.id   AF-A0A2A5JU65-F1
#
_cell.length_a   1.000
_cell.length_b   1.000
_cell.length_c   1.000
_cell.angle_alpha   90.00
_cell.angle_beta   90.00
_cell.angle_gamma   90.00
#
_symmetry.space_group_name_H-M   'P 1'
#
loop_
_entity.id
_entity.type
_entity.pdbx_description
1 polymer ?
#
loop_
_entity_poly.entity_id
_entity_poly.type
_entity_poly.pdbx_seq_one_letter_code
_entity_poly.pdbx_strand_id
1 'polypeptide(L)' 'LRFNGSFRREFLNTYLFESLNKVRDMAWYWRLDYNEERTHESIGNLPPAIYRTKLENSSLEVCH' A
#
# COMPACT_ATOMS: atom_id res chain seq x y z
N LEU A 1 -2.93 -4.59 -8.31
CA LEU A 1 -3.01 -4.22 -6.88
C LEU A 1 -3.99 -5.16 -6.17
N ARG A 2 -3.50 -6.05 -5.29
CA ARG A 2 -4.37 -6.97 -4.53
C ARG A 2 -4.37 -6.64 -3.03
N PHE A 3 -4.59 -5.36 -2.71
CA PHE A 3 -4.55 -4.82 -1.35
C PHE A 3 -5.37 -5.66 -0.36
N ASN A 4 -6.68 -5.84 -0.62
CA ASN A 4 -7.58 -6.56 0.30
C ASN A 4 -7.14 -8.01 0.54
N GLY A 5 -6.60 -8.67 -0.49
CA GLY A 5 -6.12 -10.03 -0.38
C GLY A 5 -4.86 -10.11 0.50
N SER A 6 -3.90 -9.22 0.28
CA SER A 6 -2.68 -9.14 1.08
C SER A 6 -2.96 -8.69 2.51
N PHE A 7 -3.79 -7.67 2.71
CA PHE A 7 -4.19 -7.21 4.03
C PHE A 7 -4.84 -8.33 4.86
N ARG A 8 -5.74 -9.12 4.25
CA ARG A 8 -6.34 -10.26 4.96
C ARG A 8 -5.31 -11.32 5.33
N ARG A 9 -4.50 -11.79 4.37
CA ARG A 9 -3.62 -12.94 4.59
C ARG A 9 -2.36 -12.60 5.39
N GLU A 10 -1.78 -11.43 5.17
CA GLU A 10 -0.48 -11.06 5.72
C GLU A 10 -0.59 -10.23 6.99
N PHE A 11 -1.71 -9.53 7.19
CA PHE A 11 -1.95 -8.74 8.38
C PHE A 11 -3.00 -9.39 9.29
N LEU A 12 -4.26 -9.47 8.86
CA LEU A 12 -5.35 -9.92 9.74
C LEU A 12 -5.21 -11.39 10.18
N ASN A 13 -4.74 -12.27 9.30
CA ASN A 13 -4.57 -13.69 9.62
C ASN A 13 -3.27 -14.00 10.37
N THR A 14 -2.26 -13.12 10.28
CA THR A 14 -0.92 -13.35 10.88
C THR A 14 -0.87 -12.93 12.34
N TYR A 15 -1.58 -11.85 12.69
CA TYR A 15 -1.50 -11.24 14.02
C TYR A 15 -2.75 -11.53 14.84
N LEU A 16 -2.56 -11.91 16.10
CA LEU A 16 -3.62 -11.87 17.11
C LEU A 16 -3.59 -10.51 17.80
N PHE A 17 -4.74 -9.85 17.87
CA PHE A 17 -4.86 -8.51 18.43
C PHE A 17 -5.61 -8.54 19.76
N GLU A 18 -5.06 -7.86 20.76
CA GLU A 18 -5.63 -7.77 22.10
C GLU A 18 -6.57 -6.56 22.27
N SER A 19 -6.48 -5.56 21.39
CA SER A 19 -7.34 -4.37 21.42
C SER A 19 -7.46 -3.72 20.04
N LEU A 20 -8.54 -2.95 19.84
CA LEU A 20 -8.75 -2.19 18.60
C LEU A 20 -7.69 -1.09 18.40
N ASN A 21 -7.12 -0.55 19.47
CA ASN A 21 -6.04 0.45 19.36
C ASN A 21 -4.79 -0.19 18.75
N LYS A 22 -4.40 -1.38 19.23
CA LYS A 22 -3.28 -2.14 18.65
C LYS A 22 -3.52 -2.47 17.17
N VAL A 23 -4.75 -2.85 16.80
CA VAL A 23 -5.11 -3.08 15.38
C VAL A 23 -4.88 -1.81 14.56
N ARG A 24 -5.35 -0.65 15.04
CA ARG A 24 -5.24 0.64 14.33
C ARG A 24 -3.79 1.03 14.08
N ASP A 25 -2.95 0.95 15.11
CA ASP A 25 -1.54 1.35 15.01
C ASP A 25 -0.79 0.42 14.05
N MET A 26 -0.93 -0.90 14.21
CA MET A 26 -0.25 -1.84 13.32
C MET A 26 -0.79 -1.79 11.89
N ALA A 27 -2.09 -1.53 11.69
CA ALA A 27 -2.66 -1.35 10.36
C ALA A 27 -2.17 -0.07 9.69
N TRP A 28 -1.92 1.00 10.47
CA TRP A 28 -1.29 2.22 9.96
C TRP A 28 0.12 1.91 9.43
N TYR A 29 0.96 1.24 10.22
CA TYR A 29 2.30 0.85 9.79
C TYR A 29 2.28 -0.08 8.58
N TRP A 30 1.44 -1.12 8.58
CA TRP A 30 1.34 -2.04 7.46
C TRP A 30 0.90 -1.33 6.18
N ARG A 31 -0.04 -0.38 6.27
CA ARG A 31 -0.49 0.40 5.12
C ARG A 31 0.59 1.33 4.60
N LEU A 32 1.37 1.95 5.48
CA LEU A 32 2.49 2.80 5.10
C LEU A 32 3.53 1.97 4.32
N ASP A 33 3.96 0.85 4.87
CA ASP A 33 4.86 -0.11 4.21
C ASP A 33 4.32 -0.58 2.85
N TYR A 34 3.05 -0.98 2.79
CA TYR A 34 2.41 -1.41 1.54
C TYR A 34 2.41 -0.32 0.46
N ASN A 35 2.19 0.95 0.84
CA ASN A 35 2.05 2.04 -0.13
C ASN A 35 3.38 2.68 -0.53
N GLU A 36 4.33 2.78 0.39
CA GLU A 36 5.58 3.53 0.19
C GLU A 36 6.74 2.63 -0.22
N GLU A 37 6.80 1.39 0.31
CA GLU A 37 7.99 0.54 0.18
C GLU A 37 7.76 -0.69 -0.71
N ARG A 38 6.58 -1.32 -0.62
CA ARG A 38 6.33 -2.59 -1.34
C ARG A 38 6.12 -2.39 -2.82
N THR A 39 6.96 -3.04 -3.61
CA THR A 39 6.81 -3.10 -5.05
C THR A 39 5.67 -4.03 -5.47
N HIS A 40 4.99 -3.69 -6.57
CA HIS A 40 3.97 -4.56 -7.15
C HIS A 40 4.17 -4.78 -8.64
N GLU A 41 4.22 -6.04 -9.05
CA GLU A 41 4.39 -6.46 -10.45
C GLU A 41 3.35 -5.83 -11.39
N SER A 42 2.10 -5.69 -10.93
CA SER A 42 1.02 -5.10 -11.73
C SER A 42 1.23 -3.63 -12.12
N ILE A 43 2.16 -2.92 -11.47
CA ILE A 43 2.50 -1.52 -11.74
C ILE A 43 4.00 -1.36 -12.03
N GLY A 44 4.61 -2.40 -12.64
CA GLY A 44 5.99 -2.36 -13.09
C GLY A 44 7.02 -2.47 -11.96
N ASN A 45 6.70 -3.23 -10.91
CA ASN A 45 7.56 -3.40 -9.73
C ASN A 45 7.86 -2.08 -9.01
N LEU A 46 6.88 -1.19 -8.96
CA LEU A 46 6.98 0.07 -8.21
C LEU A 46 6.12 0.02 -6.96
N PRO A 47 6.48 0.78 -5.91
CA PRO A 47 5.55 1.08 -4.83
C PRO A 47 4.36 1.91 -5.32
N PRO A 48 3.17 1.74 -4.73
CA PRO A 48 1.98 2.52 -5.09
C PRO A 48 2.19 4.04 -5.08
N ALA A 49 2.95 4.56 -4.11
CA ALA A 49 3.26 5.99 -4.01
C ALA A 49 4.04 6.49 -5.22
N ILE A 50 5.10 5.79 -5.60
CA ILE A 50 5.93 6.13 -6.78
C ILE A 50 5.10 6.04 -8.07
N TYR A 51 4.29 5.00 -8.21
CA TYR A 51 3.40 4.86 -9.36
C TYR A 51 2.42 6.04 -9.46
N ARG A 52 1.84 6.48 -8.34
CA ARG A 52 0.94 7.64 -8.29
C ARG A 52 1.65 8.91 -8.75
N THR A 53 2.83 9.20 -8.21
CA THR A 53 3.62 10.38 -8.61
C THR A 53 3.96 10.38 -10.10
N LYS A 54 4.31 9.22 -10.68
CA LYS A 54 4.54 9.11 -12.13
C LYS A 54 3.28 9.40 -12.94
N LEU A 55 2.12 8.95 -12.46
CA LEU A 55 0.84 9.16 -13.12
C LEU A 55 0.42 10.64 -13.07
N GLU A 56 0.63 11.30 -11.94
CA GLU A 56 0.41 12.74 -11.76
C GLU A 56 1.33 13.56 -12.68
N ASN A 57 2.63 13.25 -12.71
CA ASN A 57 3.58 13.93 -13.58
C ASN A 57 3.27 13.73 -15.07
N SER A 58 2.90 12.51 -15.49
CA SER A 58 2.49 12.24 -16.87
C SER A 58 1.20 12.98 -17.23
N SER A 59 0.27 13.12 -16.29
CA SER A 59 -0.98 13.89 -16.50
C SER A 59 -0.68 15.39 -16.63
N LEU A 60 0.33 15.89 -15.92
CA LEU A 60 0.78 17.27 -16.00
C LEU A 60 1.54 17.56 -17.31
N GLU A 61 2.31 16.60 -17.83
CA GLU A 61 3.01 16.72 -19.13
C GLU A 61 2.05 16.76 -20.33
N VAL A 62 0.86 16.17 -20.23
CA VAL A 62 -0.18 16.20 -21.29
C VAL A 62 -1.00 17.50 -21.27
N CYS A 63 -0.91 18.29 -20.19
CA CYS A 63 -1.60 19.56 -20.04
C CYS A 63 -0.79 20.79 -20.51
N HIS A 64 0.34 20.60 -21.18
CA HIS A 64 1.16 21.65 -21.81
C HIS A 64 1.25 21.46 -23.33
#